data_AF-A0A355GEN0-F1
#
_entry.id   AF-A0A355GEN0-F1
#
_cell.length_a   1.000
_cell.length_b   1.000
_cell.length_c   1.000
_cell.angle_alpha   90.00
_cell.angle_beta   90.00
_cell.angle_gamma   90.00
#
_symmetry.space_group_name_H-M   'P 1'
#
loop_
_entity.id
_entity.type
_entity.pdbx_description
1 polymer ?
#
loop_
_entity_poly.entity_id
_entity_poly.type
_entity_poly.pdbx_seq_one_letter_code
_entity_poly.pdbx_strand_id
1 'polypeptide(L)'
;QSKIEEPPSFFGKTPMGRTSSWMFLSGSIILIFLIVHMIDMKLHLNPAVTYTVETPEGVIEADPYSIIVQVLGSWSAAVYIIGTIILGFHLSHGFWSAFQSLGLNHPKYTPWIRKFAILFAAVIAIGFASLPIWGLFIH
;
A
#
# COMPACT_ATOMS: atom_id res chain seq x y z
N GLN A 1 -45.69 44.85 -3.33
CA GLN A 1 -45.20 43.90 -2.32
C GLN A 1 -43.79 43.49 -2.72
N SER A 2 -42.78 44.17 -2.21
CA SER A 2 -41.38 43.86 -2.50
C SER A 2 -40.98 42.63 -1.69
N LYS A 3 -40.72 41.53 -2.39
CA LYS A 3 -40.17 40.31 -1.80
C LYS A 3 -38.83 40.69 -1.17
N ILE A 4 -38.72 40.58 0.15
CA ILE A 4 -37.45 40.75 0.86
C ILE A 4 -36.59 39.56 0.43
N GLU A 5 -35.58 39.81 -0.41
CA GLU A 5 -34.56 38.81 -0.72
C GLU A 5 -33.67 38.63 0.51
N GLU A 6 -33.67 37.42 1.06
CA GLU A 6 -32.78 37.07 2.17
C GLU A 6 -31.32 37.13 1.69
N PRO A 7 -30.39 37.60 2.54
CA PRO A 7 -28.99 37.72 2.18
C PRO A 7 -28.38 36.34 1.87
N PRO A 8 -27.44 36.26 0.92
CA PRO A 8 -26.78 35.00 0.60
C PRO A 8 -26.10 34.44 1.85
N SER A 9 -26.43 33.20 2.19
CA SER A 9 -25.89 32.50 3.36
C SER A 9 -24.35 32.49 3.31
N PHE A 10 -23.71 33.24 4.20
CA PHE A 10 -22.25 33.31 4.35
C PHE A 10 -21.63 31.96 4.75
N PHE A 11 -22.46 31.03 5.24
CA PHE A 11 -22.04 29.69 5.61
C PHE A 11 -22.26 28.71 4.47
N GLY A 12 -21.36 28.75 3.49
CA GLY A 12 -21.22 27.66 2.51
C GLY A 12 -20.89 26.38 3.25
N LYS A 13 -21.88 25.50 3.46
CA LYS A 13 -21.61 24.09 3.75
C LYS A 13 -21.04 23.48 2.47
N THR A 14 -19.73 23.64 2.26
CA THR A 14 -19.04 22.76 1.32
C THR A 14 -19.16 21.35 1.90
N PRO A 15 -19.71 20.38 1.16
CA PRO A 15 -19.53 18.98 1.52
C PRO A 15 -18.07 18.65 1.24
N MET A 16 -17.18 19.03 2.15
CA MET A 16 -15.79 18.63 2.11
C MET A 16 -15.74 17.14 2.49
N GLY A 17 -15.11 16.32 1.66
CA GLY A 17 -14.58 15.04 2.11
C GLY A 17 -15.28 13.80 1.55
N ARG A 18 -15.10 13.54 0.25
CA ARG A 18 -15.23 12.17 -0.28
C ARG A 18 -14.07 11.71 -1.18
N THR A 19 -13.23 12.61 -1.70
CA THR A 19 -12.14 12.22 -2.63
C THR A 19 -10.74 12.23 -1.98
N SER A 20 -10.45 13.13 -1.03
CA SER A 20 -9.17 13.17 -0.31
C SER A 20 -9.03 12.09 0.76
N SER A 21 -10.16 11.64 1.33
CA SER A 21 -10.16 10.69 2.45
C SER A 21 -9.58 9.31 2.08
N TRP A 22 -9.75 8.86 0.83
CA TRP A 22 -9.21 7.56 0.38
C TRP A 22 -7.69 7.54 0.28
N MET A 23 -7.06 8.63 -0.19
CA MET A 23 -5.59 8.71 -0.30
C MET A 23 -4.93 8.74 1.08
N PHE A 24 -5.51 9.47 2.04
CA PHE A 24 -5.04 9.45 3.42
C PHE A 24 -5.21 8.06 4.05
N LEU A 25 -6.41 7.48 3.95
CA LEU A 25 -6.72 6.16 4.53
C LEU A 25 -5.82 5.06 3.94
N SER A 26 -5.72 4.97 2.62
CA SER A 26 -4.85 4.00 1.96
C SER A 26 -3.37 4.20 2.32
N GLY A 27 -2.90 5.45 2.40
CA GLY A 27 -1.54 5.77 2.84
C GLY A 27 -1.26 5.32 4.28
N SER A 28 -2.20 5.55 5.21
CA SER A 28 -2.08 5.08 6.59
C SER A 28 -2.09 3.54 6.69
N ILE A 29 -2.93 2.86 5.92
CA ILE A 29 -2.94 1.39 5.87
C ILE A 29 -1.62 0.86 5.31
N ILE A 30 -1.08 1.48 4.27
CA ILE A 30 0.22 1.11 3.70
C ILE A 30 1.34 1.33 4.72
N LEU A 31 1.30 2.42 5.50
CA LEU A 31 2.29 2.64 6.56
C LEU A 31 2.28 1.51 7.59
N ILE A 32 1.10 1.07 8.02
CA ILE A 32 0.95 -0.08 8.93
C ILE A 32 1.47 -1.36 8.26
N PHE A 33 1.12 -1.61 7.01
CA PHE A 33 1.63 -2.73 6.23
C PHE A 33 3.16 -2.73 6.14
N LEU A 34 3.79 -1.57 5.92
CA LEU A 34 5.25 -1.44 5.86
C LEU A 34 5.89 -1.70 7.23
N ILE A 35 5.27 -1.30 8.33
CA ILE A 35 5.77 -1.62 9.68
C ILE A 35 5.77 -3.12 9.90
N VAL A 36 4.66 -3.82 9.60
CA VAL A 36 4.56 -5.28 9.70
C VAL A 36 5.59 -5.96 8.79
N HIS A 37 5.69 -5.51 7.54
CA HIS A 37 6.67 -5.99 6.58
C HIS A 37 8.12 -5.86 7.09
N MET A 38 8.46 -4.74 7.71
CA MET A 38 9.78 -4.53 8.30
C MET A 38 10.01 -5.42 9.52
N ILE A 39 9.01 -5.58 10.39
CA ILE A 39 9.07 -6.45 11.57
C ILE A 39 9.38 -7.90 11.17
N ASP A 40 8.68 -8.41 10.17
CA ASP A 40 8.82 -9.81 9.72
C ASP A 40 10.12 -10.05 8.95
N MET A 41 10.46 -9.20 7.98
CA MET A 41 11.51 -9.51 7.00
C MET A 41 12.86 -8.84 7.27
N LYS A 42 12.87 -7.69 7.94
CA LYS A 42 14.09 -6.88 8.09
C LYS A 42 14.58 -6.79 9.52
N LEU A 43 13.66 -6.66 10.46
CA LEU A 43 13.96 -6.43 11.88
C LEU A 43 13.96 -7.74 12.67
N HIS A 44 13.37 -8.81 12.13
CA HIS A 44 13.30 -10.12 12.77
C HIS A 44 12.66 -10.05 14.18
N LEU A 45 11.58 -9.26 14.30
CA LEU A 45 10.92 -8.97 15.58
C LEU A 45 9.58 -9.70 15.73
N ASN A 46 9.14 -10.49 14.75
CA ASN A 46 7.89 -11.25 14.87
C ASN A 46 8.10 -12.50 15.74
N PRO A 47 7.47 -12.59 16.94
CA PRO A 47 7.65 -13.72 17.83
C PRO A 47 7.06 -15.04 17.29
N ALA A 48 6.22 -14.99 16.25
CA ALA A 48 5.67 -16.17 15.61
C ALA A 48 6.63 -16.81 14.58
N VAL A 49 7.79 -16.21 14.32
CA VAL A 49 8.75 -16.65 13.32
C VAL A 49 10.08 -16.99 13.99
N THR A 50 10.68 -18.09 13.57
CA THR A 50 11.99 -18.52 14.07
C THR A 50 13.08 -17.99 13.13
N TYR A 51 13.92 -17.09 13.64
CA TYR A 51 15.00 -16.42 12.89
C TYR A 51 16.39 -17.03 13.10
N THR A 52 16.50 -18.03 13.96
CA THR A 52 17.78 -18.69 14.26
C THR A 52 17.60 -20.20 14.27
N VAL A 53 18.67 -20.93 13.97
CA VAL A 53 18.71 -22.39 13.94
C VAL A 53 19.80 -22.88 14.88
N GLU A 54 19.46 -23.85 15.73
CA GLU A 54 20.44 -24.53 16.58
C GLU A 54 21.19 -25.58 15.77
N THR A 55 22.52 -25.50 15.80
CA THR A 55 23.43 -26.45 15.17
C THR A 55 24.40 -27.00 16.21
N PRO A 56 25.05 -28.15 15.96
CA PRO A 56 26.10 -28.67 16.84
C PRO A 56 27.24 -27.67 17.08
N GLU A 57 27.50 -26.74 16.14
CA GLU A 57 28.49 -25.68 16.26
C GLU A 57 28.00 -24.40 16.97
N GLY A 58 26.69 -24.29 17.28
CA GLY A 58 26.10 -23.12 17.94
C GLY A 58 24.80 -22.63 17.29
N VAL A 59 24.38 -21.41 17.63
CA VAL A 59 23.18 -20.78 17.05
C VAL A 59 23.58 -19.91 15.87
N ILE A 60 22.97 -20.16 14.71
CA ILE A 60 23.18 -19.39 13.48
C ILE A 60 21.88 -18.74 13.02
N GLU A 61 21.98 -17.68 12.20
CA GLU A 61 20.81 -17.06 11.58
C GLU A 61 20.11 -18.04 10.61
N ALA A 62 18.79 -18.00 10.58
CA ALA A 62 17.97 -18.78 9.67
C ALA A 62 18.13 -18.28 8.23
N ASP A 63 18.09 -19.21 7.28
CA ASP A 63 18.10 -18.90 5.86
C ASP A 63 16.89 -18.00 5.50
N PRO A 64 17.08 -16.88 4.76
CA PRO A 64 15.99 -16.01 4.34
C PRO A 64 14.80 -16.73 3.70
N TYR A 65 15.05 -17.83 2.97
CA TYR A 65 13.98 -18.65 2.41
C TYR A 65 13.07 -19.23 3.48
N SER A 66 13.62 -19.77 4.58
CA SER A 66 12.82 -20.37 5.65
C SER A 66 12.01 -19.32 6.42
N ILE A 67 12.52 -18.10 6.55
CA ILE A 67 11.80 -16.96 7.14
C ILE A 67 10.60 -16.59 6.26
N ILE A 68 10.82 -16.43 4.95
CA ILE A 68 9.76 -16.10 3.99
C ILE A 68 8.66 -17.17 4.02
N VAL A 69 9.06 -18.44 4.04
CA VAL A 69 8.13 -19.57 4.11
C VAL A 69 7.32 -19.57 5.40
N GLN A 70 7.94 -19.33 6.57
CA GLN A 70 7.22 -19.25 7.84
C GLN A 70 6.22 -18.09 7.86
N VAL A 71 6.62 -16.92 7.38
CA VAL A 71 5.75 -15.73 7.36
C VAL A 71 4.59 -15.93 6.37
N LEU A 72 4.90 -16.32 5.13
CA LEU A 72 3.94 -16.37 4.02
C LEU A 72 3.16 -17.69 3.91
N GLY A 73 3.57 -18.75 4.60
CA GLY A 73 2.78 -19.98 4.78
C GLY A 73 1.78 -19.89 5.94
N SER A 74 1.80 -18.79 6.70
CA SER A 74 0.87 -18.55 7.80
C SER A 74 -0.32 -17.66 7.37
N TRP A 75 -1.27 -17.45 8.28
CA TRP A 75 -2.39 -16.52 8.06
C TRP A 75 -1.93 -15.09 7.72
N SER A 76 -0.70 -14.72 8.07
CA SER A 76 -0.09 -13.44 7.74
C SER A 76 -0.07 -13.19 6.22
N ALA A 77 -0.01 -14.23 5.38
CA ALA A 77 -0.06 -14.09 3.92
C ALA A 77 -1.26 -13.24 3.43
N ALA A 78 -2.42 -13.38 4.08
CA ALA A 78 -3.60 -12.59 3.73
C ALA A 78 -3.39 -11.08 3.95
N VAL A 79 -2.67 -10.70 5.03
CA VAL A 79 -2.30 -9.30 5.30
C VAL A 79 -1.42 -8.76 4.18
N TYR A 80 -0.48 -9.57 3.68
CA TYR A 80 0.42 -9.18 2.61
C TYR A 80 -0.28 -9.06 1.26
N ILE A 81 -1.22 -9.95 0.95
CA ILE A 81 -2.05 -9.86 -0.27
C ILE A 81 -2.89 -8.58 -0.23
N ILE A 82 -3.62 -8.34 0.86
CA ILE A 82 -4.49 -7.17 1.01
C ILE A 82 -3.64 -5.89 0.99
N GLY A 83 -2.54 -5.85 1.73
CA GLY A 83 -1.62 -4.72 1.78
C GLY A 83 -1.06 -4.36 0.40
N THR A 84 -0.68 -5.36 -0.39
CA THR A 84 -0.16 -5.17 -1.75
C THR A 84 -1.23 -4.67 -2.73
N ILE A 85 -2.48 -5.15 -2.60
CA ILE A 85 -3.59 -4.64 -3.41
C ILE A 85 -3.86 -3.16 -3.11
N ILE A 86 -3.92 -2.80 -1.82
CA ILE A 86 -4.12 -1.41 -1.39
C ILE A 86 -2.95 -0.54 -1.86
N LEU A 87 -1.71 -1.04 -1.75
CA LEU A 87 -0.52 -0.39 -2.29
C LEU A 87 -0.64 -0.12 -3.79
N GLY A 88 -1.12 -1.10 -4.58
CA GLY A 88 -1.36 -0.92 -6.01
C GLY A 88 -2.32 0.22 -6.31
N PHE A 89 -3.48 0.27 -5.63
CA PHE A 89 -4.41 1.40 -5.77
C PHE A 89 -3.77 2.72 -5.38
N HIS A 90 -3.13 2.79 -4.22
CA HIS A 90 -2.47 4.00 -3.74
C HIS A 90 -1.38 4.49 -4.71
N LEU A 91 -0.55 3.60 -5.24
CA LEU A 91 0.50 3.94 -6.21
C LEU A 91 -0.10 4.42 -7.53
N SER A 92 -1.15 3.78 -8.04
CA SER A 92 -1.78 4.19 -9.31
C SER A 92 -2.27 5.65 -9.27
N HIS A 93 -2.81 6.06 -8.12
CA HIS A 93 -3.29 7.43 -7.90
C HIS A 93 -2.13 8.37 -7.54
N GLY A 94 -1.31 7.98 -6.56
CA GLY A 94 -0.22 8.75 -5.99
C GLY A 94 0.86 9.08 -7.02
N PHE A 95 1.20 8.13 -7.88
CA PHE A 95 2.19 8.30 -8.94
C PHE A 95 1.77 9.43 -9.87
N TRP A 96 0.59 9.36 -10.49
CA TRP A 96 0.12 10.43 -11.38
C TRP A 96 -0.12 11.76 -10.64
N SER A 97 -0.63 11.75 -9.40
CA SER A 97 -0.84 12.99 -8.64
C SER A 97 0.47 13.71 -8.34
N ALA A 98 1.56 12.97 -8.12
CA ALA A 98 2.88 13.57 -7.91
C ALA A 98 3.33 14.40 -9.13
N PHE A 99 3.09 13.92 -10.36
CA PHE A 99 3.38 14.70 -11.57
C PHE A 99 2.54 15.98 -11.64
N GLN A 100 1.29 15.96 -11.15
CA GLN A 100 0.50 17.18 -11.07
C GLN A 100 1.06 18.18 -10.06
N SER A 101 1.49 17.70 -8.87
CA SER A 101 2.12 18.55 -7.84
C SER A 101 3.43 19.15 -8.31
N LEU A 102 4.18 18.46 -9.17
CA LEU A 102 5.41 18.96 -9.80
C LEU A 102 5.15 19.94 -10.96
N GLY A 103 3.88 20.24 -11.28
CA GLY A 103 3.51 21.17 -12.36
C GLY A 103 3.49 20.55 -13.76
N LEU A 104 3.71 19.23 -13.90
CA LEU A 104 3.67 18.50 -15.17
C LEU A 104 2.23 18.15 -15.58
N ASN A 105 1.31 19.10 -15.44
CA ASN A 105 -0.10 18.94 -15.78
C ASN A 105 -0.41 19.61 -17.12
N HIS A 106 -0.43 18.81 -18.19
CA HIS A 106 -0.71 19.30 -19.54
C HIS A 106 -1.64 18.33 -20.30
N PRO A 107 -2.70 18.82 -20.98
CA PRO A 107 -3.73 17.97 -21.60
C PRO A 107 -3.17 16.94 -22.60
N LYS A 108 -2.03 17.23 -23.24
CA LYS A 108 -1.35 16.30 -24.15
C LYS A 108 -0.70 15.09 -23.46
N TYR A 109 -0.09 15.27 -22.29
CA TYR A 109 0.74 14.24 -21.64
C TYR A 109 0.07 13.63 -20.41
N THR A 110 -0.82 14.36 -19.73
CA THR A 110 -1.58 13.89 -18.56
C THR A 110 -2.28 12.53 -18.80
N PRO A 111 -2.93 12.26 -19.96
CA PRO A 111 -3.53 10.96 -20.23
C PRO A 111 -2.51 9.81 -20.30
N TRP A 112 -1.34 10.08 -20.87
CA TRP A 112 -0.25 9.09 -20.96
C TRP A 112 0.35 8.79 -19.58
N ILE A 113 0.59 9.83 -18.77
CA ILE A 113 1.08 9.67 -17.39
C ILE A 113 0.10 8.82 -16.58
N ARG A 114 -1.21 9.03 -16.71
CA ARG A 114 -2.22 8.20 -16.03
C ARG A 114 -2.15 6.73 -16.43
N LYS A 115 -2.06 6.43 -17.73
CA LYS A 115 -1.93 5.05 -18.22
C LYS A 115 -0.65 4.40 -17.69
N PHE A 116 0.46 5.13 -17.72
CA PHE A 116 1.73 4.66 -17.19
C PHE A 116 1.67 4.43 -15.67
N ALA A 117 1.02 5.32 -14.91
CA ALA A 117 0.81 5.16 -13.48
C ALA A 117 0.06 3.86 -13.14
N ILE A 118 -0.98 3.54 -13.90
CA ILE A 118 -1.75 2.30 -13.73
C ILE A 118 -0.88 1.08 -14.08
N LEU A 119 -0.17 1.11 -15.20
CA LEU A 119 0.71 0.00 -15.61
C LEU A 119 1.81 -0.24 -14.57
N PHE A 120 2.50 0.82 -14.15
CA PHE A 120 3.54 0.76 -13.13
C PHE A 120 2.99 0.18 -11.82
N ALA A 121 1.85 0.68 -11.34
CA ALA A 121 1.23 0.18 -10.13
C ALA A 121 0.79 -1.29 -10.26
N ALA A 122 0.28 -1.71 -11.41
CA ALA A 122 -0.10 -3.10 -11.67
C ALA A 122 1.11 -4.04 -11.66
N VAL A 123 2.22 -3.67 -12.29
CA VAL A 123 3.46 -4.46 -12.29
C VAL A 123 3.98 -4.65 -10.87
N ILE A 124 4.03 -3.57 -10.08
CA ILE A 124 4.46 -3.62 -8.68
C ILE A 124 3.50 -4.49 -7.86
N ALA A 125 2.19 -4.25 -7.94
CA ALA A 125 1.22 -4.99 -7.16
C ALA A 125 1.21 -6.49 -7.50
N ILE A 126 1.27 -6.85 -8.78
CA ILE A 126 1.29 -8.27 -9.21
C ILE A 126 2.61 -8.93 -8.77
N GLY A 127 3.74 -8.27 -8.96
CA GLY A 127 5.05 -8.82 -8.59
C GLY A 127 5.20 -9.02 -7.09
N PHE A 128 4.69 -8.12 -6.26
CA PHE A 128 4.72 -8.31 -4.80
C PHE A 128 3.64 -9.26 -4.31
N ALA A 129 2.46 -9.32 -4.97
CA ALA A 129 1.39 -10.23 -4.58
C ALA A 129 1.70 -11.69 -4.94
N SER A 130 2.55 -11.94 -5.94
CA SER A 130 2.91 -13.32 -6.32
C SER A 130 3.61 -14.07 -5.21
N LEU A 131 4.39 -13.40 -4.34
CA LEU A 131 5.09 -14.04 -3.22
C LEU A 131 4.14 -14.59 -2.13
N PRO A 132 3.24 -13.80 -1.52
CA PRO A 132 2.30 -14.32 -0.53
C PRO A 132 1.27 -15.27 -1.14
N ILE A 133 0.91 -15.10 -2.43
CA ILE A 133 0.08 -16.09 -3.14
C ILE A 133 0.83 -17.42 -3.25
N TRP A 134 2.10 -17.39 -3.68
CA TRP A 134 2.92 -18.60 -3.71
C TRP A 134 3.02 -19.24 -2.32
N GLY A 135 3.31 -18.46 -1.27
CA GLY A 135 3.40 -18.95 0.10
C GLY A 135 2.10 -19.58 0.62
N LEU A 136 0.94 -19.04 0.26
CA LEU A 136 -0.37 -19.54 0.71
C LEU A 136 -0.81 -20.84 0.01
N PHE A 137 -0.41 -21.04 -1.26
CA PHE A 137 -0.92 -22.14 -2.09
C PHE A 137 0.07 -23.28 -2.30
N ILE A 138 1.38 -23.02 -2.20
CA ILE A 138 2.44 -23.99 -2.53
C ILE A 138 3.16 -24.48 -1.27
N HIS A 139 2.97 -23.83 -0.12
CA HIS A 139 3.49 -24.23 1.17
C HIS A 139 2.34 -24.39 2.18
#